data_AF-A0A396IPG7-F1
#
_entry.id   AF-A0A396IPG7-F1
#
_cell.length_a   1.000
_cell.length_b   1.000
_cell.length_c   1.000
_cell.angle_alpha   90.00
_cell.angle_beta   90.00
_cell.angle_gamma   90.00
#
_symmetry.space_group_name_H-M   'P 1'
#
loop_
_entity.id
_entity.type
_entity.pdbx_description
1 polymer ?
#
loop_
_entity_poly.entity_id
_entity_poly.type
_entity_poly.pdbx_seq_one_letter_code
_entity_poly.pdbx_strand_id
1 'polypeptide(L)' 'MNQIFKFVYALIIFFSLFLVVTNAGLFRCKVDIDCPQILCFEKQIAKCIDRMCECVNCQVH' A
#
# COMPACT_ATOMS: atom_id res chain seq x y z
N MET A 1 -18.04 -28.61 14.51
CA MET A 1 -17.13 -28.62 13.34
C MET A 1 -17.60 -27.71 12.21
N ASN A 2 -18.82 -27.86 11.67
CA ASN A 2 -19.31 -27.09 10.52
C ASN A 2 -19.41 -25.55 10.75
N GLN A 3 -19.77 -25.11 11.96
CA GLN A 3 -19.81 -23.68 12.30
C GLN A 3 -18.42 -23.04 12.36
N ILE A 4 -17.41 -23.77 12.84
CA ILE A 4 -16.03 -23.26 12.94
C ILE A 4 -15.46 -23.06 11.53
N PHE A 5 -15.67 -24.02 10.62
CA PHE A 5 -15.25 -23.87 9.23
C PHE A 5 -15.90 -22.68 8.53
N LYS A 6 -17.19 -22.43 8.75
CA LYS A 6 -17.89 -21.25 8.23
C LYS A 6 -17.31 -19.94 8.79
N PHE A 7 -17.01 -19.90 10.08
CA PHE A 7 -16.40 -18.74 10.72
C PHE A 7 -14.99 -18.45 10.17
N VAL A 8 -14.15 -19.48 10.04
CA VAL A 8 -12.81 -19.36 9.45
C VAL A 8 -12.90 -18.85 8.01
N TYR A 9 -13.84 -19.36 7.21
CA TYR A 9 -14.01 -18.91 5.84
C TYR A 9 -14.43 -17.44 5.74
N ALA A 10 -15.35 -16.99 6.60
CA ALA A 10 -15.75 -15.60 6.69
C ALA A 10 -14.58 -14.68 7.10
N LEU A 11 -13.76 -15.12 8.07
CA LEU A 11 -12.56 -14.39 8.47
C LEU A 11 -11.53 -14.28 7.34
N ILE A 12 -11.27 -15.37 6.61
CA ILE A 12 -10.34 -15.36 5.47
C ILE A 12 -10.80 -14.33 4.44
N ILE A 13 -12.08 -14.34 4.05
CA ILE A 13 -12.62 -13.36 3.10
C ILE A 13 -12.46 -11.93 3.63
N PHE A 14 -12.79 -11.70 4.90
CA PHE A 14 -12.67 -10.38 5.51
C PHE A 14 -11.22 -9.88 5.50
N PHE A 15 -10.27 -10.71 5.92
CA PHE A 15 -8.85 -10.35 5.90
C PHE A 15 -8.32 -10.16 4.48
N SER A 16 -8.75 -10.98 3.51
CA SER A 16 -8.36 -10.81 2.10
C SER A 16 -8.84 -9.47 1.55
N LEU A 17 -10.10 -9.10 1.78
CA LEU A 17 -10.64 -7.82 1.34
C LEU A 17 -9.94 -6.65 2.04
N PHE A 18 -9.72 -6.75 3.35
CA PHE A 18 -9.01 -5.75 4.12
C PHE A 18 -7.59 -5.54 3.61
N LEU A 19 -6.87 -6.63 3.31
CA LEU A 19 -5.50 -6.57 2.81
C LEU A 19 -5.43 -5.94 1.41
N VAL A 20 -6.40 -6.20 0.53
CA VAL A 20 -6.50 -5.54 -0.78
C VAL A 20 -6.73 -4.04 -0.63
N VAL A 21 -7.68 -3.62 0.22
CA VAL A 21 -7.98 -2.20 0.43
C VAL A 21 -6.78 -1.47 1.06
N THR A 22 -6.14 -2.09 2.06
CA THR A 22 -5.01 -1.48 2.78
C THR A 22 -3.78 -1.36 1.87
N ASN A 23 -3.45 -2.38 1.10
CA ASN A 23 -2.34 -2.30 0.13
C ASN A 23 -2.65 -1.32 -1.01
N ALA A 24 -3.88 -1.28 -1.52
CA ALA A 24 -4.25 -0.31 -2.56
C ALA A 24 -4.24 1.14 -2.06
N GLY A 25 -4.44 1.36 -0.76
CA GLY A 25 -4.42 2.69 -0.14
C GLY A 25 -3.01 3.20 0.16
N LEU A 26 -2.11 2.31 0.59
CA LEU A 26 -0.75 2.69 1.02
C LEU A 26 0.13 3.19 -0.14
N PHE A 27 -0.11 2.69 -1.34
CA PHE A 27 0.58 3.13 -2.55
C PHE A 27 -0.20 4.18 -3.33
N ARG A 28 -1.48 4.43 -3.05
CA ARG A 28 -2.23 5.44 -3.81
C ARG A 28 -1.92 6.86 -3.34
N CYS A 29 -1.75 7.75 -4.28
CA CYS A 29 -1.46 9.16 -4.02
C CYS A 29 -2.16 10.08 -5.02
N LYS A 30 -2.28 11.35 -4.67
CA LYS A 30 -2.71 12.44 -5.57
C LYS A 30 -1.59 13.46 -5.79
N VAL A 31 -0.75 13.67 -4.78
CA VAL A 31 0.38 14.59 -4.76
C VAL A 31 1.57 13.94 -4.04
N ASP A 32 2.78 14.44 -4.29
CA ASP A 32 4.01 13.88 -3.71
C ASP A 32 4.00 13.83 -2.17
N ILE A 33 3.35 14.77 -1.50
CA ILE A 33 3.26 14.82 -0.03
C ILE A 33 2.38 13.70 0.57
N ASP A 34 1.53 13.06 -0.26
CA ASP A 34 0.75 11.90 0.17
C ASP A 34 1.65 10.67 0.35
N CYS A 35 2.84 10.68 -0.26
CA CYS A 35 3.78 9.56 -0.23
C CYS A 35 4.77 9.72 0.93
N PRO A 36 4.72 8.84 1.95
CA PRO A 36 5.64 8.94 3.06
C PRO A 36 7.06 8.53 2.62
N GLN A 37 8.03 9.43 2.83
CA GLN A 37 9.43 9.23 2.45
C GLN A 37 10.06 7.95 3.03
N ILE A 38 9.53 7.46 4.15
CA ILE A 38 10.00 6.25 4.85
C ILE A 38 9.90 4.97 4.00
N LEU A 39 9.11 4.99 2.92
CA LEU A 39 8.99 3.88 1.98
C LEU A 39 10.24 3.71 1.09
N CYS A 40 11.09 4.73 0.99
CA CYS A 40 12.23 4.73 0.07
C CYS A 40 13.57 4.67 0.80
N PHE A 41 14.58 4.05 0.16
CA PHE A 41 15.94 3.99 0.70
C PHE A 41 16.67 5.35 0.59
N GLU A 42 17.80 5.47 1.29
CA GLU A 42 18.64 6.66 1.22
C GLU A 42 18.97 7.04 -0.24
N LYS A 43 18.86 8.34 -0.55
CA LYS A 43 19.01 8.97 -1.89
C LYS A 43 17.83 8.78 -2.86
N GLN A 44 16.71 8.25 -2.40
CA GLN A 44 15.45 8.24 -3.14
C GLN A 44 14.42 9.21 -2.55
N ILE A 45 13.54 9.74 -3.41
CA ILE A 45 12.39 10.54 -3.03
C ILE A 45 11.14 9.76 -3.42
N ALA A 46 10.19 9.69 -2.50
CA ALA A 46 8.85 9.19 -2.81
C ALA A 46 8.10 10.26 -3.63
N LYS A 47 7.70 9.92 -4.85
CA LYS A 47 6.90 10.78 -5.73
C LYS A 47 5.59 10.12 -6.09
N CYS A 48 4.60 10.94 -6.38
CA CYS A 48 3.33 10.47 -6.88
C CYS A 48 3.34 10.40 -8.41
N ILE A 49 3.48 9.18 -8.95
CA ILE A 49 3.52 8.91 -10.38
C ILE A 49 2.35 7.98 -10.73
N ASP A 50 1.52 8.36 -11.69
CA ASP A 50 0.33 7.58 -12.09
C ASP A 50 -0.60 7.20 -10.93
N ARG A 51 -0.71 8.11 -9.95
CA ARG A 51 -1.47 7.91 -8.69
C ARG A 51 -0.90 6.81 -7.80
N MET A 52 0.35 6.43 -8.02
CA MET A 52 1.11 5.51 -7.18
C MET A 52 2.35 6.16 -6.59
N CYS A 53 2.68 5.82 -5.35
CA CYS A 53 3.92 6.24 -4.71
C CYS A 53 5.08 5.42 -5.27
N GLU A 54 5.95 6.10 -6.01
CA GLU A 54 7.14 5.53 -6.63
C GLU A 54 8.40 6.14 -6.01
N CYS A 55 9.42 5.32 -5.79
CA CYS A 55 10.72 5.79 -5.32
C CYS A 55 11.60 6.15 -6.53
N VAL A 56 11.96 7.42 -6.66
CA VAL A 56 12.87 7.89 -7.71
C VAL A 56 14.18 8.36 -7.11
N ASN A 57 15.30 8.14 -7.80
CA ASN A 57 16.58 8.67 -7.35
C ASN A 57 16.55 10.21 -7.36
N CYS A 58 17.08 10.83 -6.30
CA CYS A 58 17.47 12.24 -6.30
C CYS A 58 18.55 12.46 -7.37
N GLN A 59 18.17 12.77 -8.60
CA GLN A 59 19.11 13.39 -9.53
C GLN A 59 19.20 14.87 -9.17
N VAL A 60 20.19 15.19 -8.33
CA VAL A 60 20.65 16.56 -8.10
C VAL A 60 21.24 17.03 -9.42
N HIS A 61 20.58 17.99 -10.07
CA HIS A 61 21.05 18.62 -11.28
C HIS A 61 21.75 19.94 -10.98
#